data_AF-A0A7X1KSW4-F1
#
_entry.id   AF-A0A7X1KSW4-F1
#
_cell.length_a   1.000
_cell.length_b   1.000
_cell.length_c   1.000
_cell.angle_alpha   90.00
_cell.angle_beta   90.00
_cell.angle_gamma   90.00
#
_symmetry.space_group_name_H-M   'P 1'
#
loop_
_entity.id
_entity.type
_entity.pdbx_description
1 polymer ?
#
loop_
_entity_poly.entity_id
_entity_poly.type
_entity_poly.pdbx_seq_one_letter_code
_entity_poly.pdbx_strand_id
1 'polypeptide(L)' 'MNRRKKIKQLLQAHAKKASAKLAPQSKDRYISKADRAKLALEADAPSPAAEQD' A
#
# COMPACT_ATOMS: atom_id res chain seq x y z
N MET A 1 -2.48 4.82 -33.88
CA MET A 1 -3.19 4.01 -32.88
C MET A 1 -3.42 2.62 -33.46
N ASN A 2 -2.38 1.79 -33.47
CA ASN A 2 -2.44 0.44 -34.04
C ASN A 2 -2.74 -0.58 -32.93
N ARG A 3 -3.51 -1.63 -33.23
CA ARG A 3 -3.86 -2.72 -32.28
C ARG A 3 -2.63 -3.20 -31.51
N ARG A 4 -1.50 -3.42 -32.20
CA ARG A 4 -0.22 -3.82 -31.58
C ARG A 4 0.25 -2.86 -30.48
N LYS A 5 0.14 -1.54 -30.70
CA LYS A 5 0.52 -0.52 -29.70
C LYS A 5 -0.45 -0.51 -28.53
N LYS A 6 -1.77 -0.65 -28.79
CA LYS A 6 -2.80 -0.72 -27.73
C LYS A 6 -2.61 -1.95 -26.84
N ILE A 7 -2.36 -3.11 -27.44
CA ILE A 7 -2.10 -4.36 -26.69
C ILE A 7 -0.85 -4.19 -25.81
N LYS A 8 0.26 -3.67 -26.36
CA LYS A 8 1.48 -3.41 -25.58
C LYS A 8 1.22 -2.45 -24.41
N GLN A 9 0.46 -1.37 -24.63
CA GLN A 9 0.11 -0.42 -23.59
C GLN A 9 -0.73 -1.06 -22.47
N LEU A 10 -1.73 -1.87 -22.83
CA LEU A 10 -2.58 -2.57 -21.85
C LEU A 10 -1.77 -3.56 -21.01
N LEU A 11 -0.93 -4.38 -21.65
CA LEU A 11 -0.08 -5.36 -20.94
C LEU A 11 0.89 -4.68 -19.97
N GLN A 12 1.53 -3.58 -20.39
CA GLN A 12 2.42 -2.80 -19.53
C GLN A 12 1.68 -2.18 -18.33
N ALA A 13 0.47 -1.66 -18.55
CA ALA A 13 -0.34 -1.09 -17.48
C ALA A 13 -0.76 -2.16 -16.46
N HIS A 14 -1.13 -3.36 -16.93
CA HIS A 14 -1.51 -4.47 -16.06
C HIS A 14 -0.32 -4.99 -15.25
N ALA A 15 0.85 -5.16 -15.87
CA ALA A 15 2.07 -5.55 -15.18
C ALA A 15 2.45 -4.56 -14.08
N LYS A 16 2.40 -3.24 -14.37
CA LYS A 16 2.66 -2.18 -13.38
C LYS A 16 1.67 -2.19 -12.21
N LYS A 17 0.39 -2.47 -12.47
CA LYS A 17 -0.64 -2.59 -11.42
C LYS A 17 -0.42 -3.83 -10.55
N ALA A 18 -0.02 -4.95 -11.14
CA ALA A 18 0.30 -6.17 -10.39
C ALA A 18 1.54 -5.97 -9.51
N SER A 19 2.61 -5.39 -10.05
CA SER A 19 3.84 -5.10 -9.28
C SER A 19 3.59 -4.10 -8.14
N ALA A 20 2.74 -3.10 -8.35
CA ALA A 20 2.41 -2.11 -7.30
C ALA A 20 1.57 -2.70 -6.16
N LYS A 21 0.81 -3.78 -6.40
CA LYS A 21 0.05 -4.48 -5.37
C LYS A 21 0.92 -5.43 -4.55
N LEU A 22 1.89 -6.08 -5.22
CA LEU A 22 2.78 -7.04 -4.58
C LEU A 22 3.92 -6.34 -3.82
N ALA A 23 4.37 -5.18 -4.29
CA ALA A 23 5.42 -4.42 -3.63
C ALA A 23 4.83 -3.64 -2.44
N PRO A 24 5.25 -3.90 -1.19
CA PRO A 24 4.96 -3.00 -0.09
C PRO A 24 5.54 -1.61 -0.41
N GLN A 25 4.86 -0.55 0.02
CA GLN A 25 5.44 0.79 -0.07
C GLN A 25 6.75 0.81 0.70
N SER A 26 7.87 0.83 -0.02
CA SER A 26 9.22 0.69 0.54
C SER A 26 9.67 1.89 1.36
N LYS A 27 8.89 2.97 1.36
CA LYS A 27 9.14 4.16 2.15
C LYS A 27 8.04 4.30 3.18
N ASP A 28 8.45 4.53 4.42
CA ASP A 28 7.53 4.97 5.45
C ASP A 28 6.83 6.23 4.97
N ARG A 29 5.50 6.20 5.01
CA ARG A 29 4.68 7.36 4.67
C ARG A 29 5.15 8.51 5.57
N TYR A 30 5.46 9.67 5.00
CA TYR A 30 5.80 10.83 5.82
C TYR A 30 4.56 11.22 6.63
N ILE A 31 4.67 11.14 7.95
CA ILE A 31 3.63 11.46 8.91
C ILE A 31 4.06 12.73 9.64
N SER A 32 3.18 13.72 9.76
CA SER A 32 3.48 14.94 10.52
C SER A 32 3.73 14.59 12.00
N LYS A 33 4.43 15.48 12.74
CA LYS A 33 4.67 15.26 14.19
C LYS A 33 3.36 15.05 14.96
N ALA A 34 2.30 15.77 14.58
CA ALA A 34 0.99 15.65 15.20
C ALA A 34 0.34 14.29 14.93
N ASP A 35 0.43 13.78 13.71
CA ASP A 35 -0.19 12.52 13.33
C ASP A 35 0.60 11.31 13.85
N ARG A 36 1.92 11.44 14.03
CA ARG A 36 2.74 10.43 14.72
C ARG A 36 2.37 10.31 16.20
N ALA A 37 2.07 11.41 16.88
CA ALA A 37 1.63 11.38 18.28
C ALA A 37 0.25 10.71 18.43
N LYS A 38 -0.67 10.98 17.50
CA LYS A 38 -1.99 10.30 17.46
C LYS A 38 -1.84 8.80 17.23
N LEU A 39 -1.00 8.38 16.28
CA LEU A 39 -0.78 6.96 16.00
C LEU A 39 -0.07 6.24 17.16
N ALA A 40 0.80 6.90 17.92
CA ALA A 40 1.42 6.33 19.11
C ALA A 40 0.40 6.11 20.24
N LEU A 41 -0.53 7.05 20.44
CA LEU A 41 -1.62 6.93 21.42
C LEU A 41 -2.62 5.83 21.03
N GLU A 42 -2.94 5.69 19.75
CA GLU A 42 -3.81 4.62 19.23
C GLU A 42 -3.12 3.25 19.23
N ALA A 43 -1.79 3.20 19.11
CA ALA A 43 -1.02 1.95 19.19
C ALA A 43 -0.79 1.46 20.63
N ASP A 44 -0.79 2.37 21.60
CA ASP A 44 -0.71 2.07 23.04
C ASP A 44 -2.09 1.74 23.65
N ALA A 45 -3.17 1.93 22.87
CA ALA A 45 -4.46 1.36 23.22
C ALA A 45 -4.43 -0.15 22.98
N PRO A 46 -4.69 -0.99 24.01
CA PRO A 46 -4.71 -2.43 23.84
C PRO A 46 -5.84 -2.81 22.88
N SER A 47 -5.50 -3.26 21.68
CA SER A 47 -6.42 -3.94 20.78
C SER A 47 -6.97 -5.19 21.47
N PRO A 48 -8.27 -5.28 21.79
CA PRO A 48 -8.84 -6.48 22.40
C PRO A 48 -9.32 -7.41 21.29
N ALA A 49 -8.42 -8.15 20.63
CA ALA A 49 -8.79 -9.35 19.84
C ALA A 49 -7.56 -10.03 19.21
N ALA A 50 -7.12 -11.14 19.80
CA ALA A 50 -6.82 -12.41 19.13
C ALA A 50 -6.14 -13.36 20.12
N GLU A 51 -6.95 -13.90 21.02
CA GLU A 51 -6.65 -15.09 21.82
C GLU A 51 -7.32 -16.28 21.10
N GLN A 52 -6.67 -17.46 21.17
CA GLN A 52 -7.16 -18.84 20.92
C GLN A 52 -6.69 -19.59 19.65
N ASP A 53 -5.83 -20.59 19.97
CA ASP A 53 -5.65 -21.98 19.48
C ASP A 53 -5.24 -22.31 18.03
#